data_AF-A0A0B8P2M5-F1
#
_entry.id   AF-A0A0B8P2M5-F1
#
_cell.length_a   1.000
_cell.length_b   1.000
_cell.length_c   1.000
_cell.angle_alpha   90.00
_cell.angle_beta   90.00
_cell.angle_gamma   90.00
#
_symmetry.space_group_name_H-M   'P 1'
#
loop_
_entity.id
_entity.type
_entity.pdbx_description
1 polymer ?
#
loop_
_entity_poly.entity_id
_entity_poly.type
_entity_poly.pdbx_seq_one_letter_code
_entity_poly.pdbx_strand_id
1 'polypeptide(L)' 'MEIHPRAMQRYLKEEGVTFRELKEKQNIKFAKRVLKEYEFSVHDVAIHLGYSAPSQFIRAFKRLEGTTPLQWLKQQA' A
#
# COMPACT_ATOMS: atom_id res chain seq x y z
N MET A 1 -0.38 -24.67 5.15
CA MET A 1 0.61 -24.15 6.13
C MET A 1 -0.10 -23.16 7.02
N GLU A 2 -0.41 -23.53 8.26
CA GLU A 2 -0.82 -22.56 9.27
C GLU A 2 0.43 -22.09 10.03
N ILE A 3 0.76 -20.81 9.86
CA ILE A 3 1.78 -20.16 10.68
C ILE A 3 1.03 -19.36 11.72
N HIS A 4 1.24 -19.68 12.99
CA HIS A 4 0.62 -18.94 14.09
C HIS A 4 1.08 -17.46 14.05
N PRO A 5 0.21 -16.46 14.30
CA PRO A 5 0.54 -15.03 14.16
C PRO A 5 1.82 -14.60 14.89
N ARG A 6 2.09 -15.18 16.08
CA ARG A 6 3.32 -14.92 16.84
C ARG A 6 4.58 -15.45 16.17
N ALA A 7 4.50 -16.61 15.53
CA ALA A 7 5.63 -17.17 14.78
C ALA A 7 5.92 -16.29 13.55
N MET A 8 4.88 -15.87 12.82
CA MET A 8 5.01 -14.94 11.70
C MET A 8 5.65 -13.61 12.13
N GLN A 9 5.20 -13.01 13.24
CA GLN A 9 5.78 -11.78 13.75
C GLN A 9 7.26 -11.93 14.12
N ARG A 10 7.66 -13.06 14.71
CA ARG A 10 9.06 -13.33 15.03
C ARG A 10 9.91 -13.44 13.76
N TYR A 11 9.48 -14.22 12.77
CA TYR A 11 10.21 -14.36 11.50
C TYR A 11 10.35 -13.02 10.77
N LEU A 12 9.27 -12.24 10.70
CA LEU A 12 9.32 -10.92 10.08
C LEU A 12 10.30 -9.99 10.82
N LYS A 13 10.33 -10.05 12.16
CA LYS A 13 11.26 -9.27 12.97
C LYS A 13 12.72 -9.69 12.75
N GLU A 14 12.98 -11.00 12.61
CA GLU A 14 14.31 -11.53 12.26
C GLU A 14 14.78 -11.01 10.89
N GLU A 15 13.87 -10.86 9.95
CA GLU A 15 14.08 -10.26 8.62
C GLU A 15 14.06 -8.71 8.63
N GLY A 16 13.95 -8.08 9.80
CA GLY A 16 13.96 -6.61 9.94
C GLY A 16 12.73 -5.91 9.35
N VAL A 17 11.62 -6.62 9.14
CA VAL A 17 10.38 -6.07 8.58
C VAL A 17 9.17 -6.35 9.47
N THR A 18 8.11 -5.62 9.25
CA THR A 18 6.82 -5.84 9.91
C THR A 18 5.76 -6.28 8.91
N PHE A 19 4.76 -7.00 9.39
CA PHE A 19 3.60 -7.37 8.56
C PHE A 19 2.92 -6.13 7.97
N ARG A 20 2.88 -5.03 8.73
CA ARG A 20 2.33 -3.76 8.28
C ARG A 20 3.08 -3.22 7.07
N GLU A 21 4.41 -3.20 7.09
CA GLU A 21 5.21 -2.72 5.97
C GLU A 21 5.03 -3.59 4.73
N LEU A 22 4.97 -4.92 4.90
CA LEU A 22 4.70 -5.84 3.79
C LEU A 22 3.32 -5.61 3.19
N LYS A 23 2.29 -5.46 4.04
CA LYS A 23 0.92 -5.15 3.61
C LYS A 23 0.88 -3.81 2.86
N GLU A 24 1.51 -2.77 3.40
CA GLU A 24 1.57 -1.46 2.75
C GLU A 24 2.26 -1.55 1.38
N LYS A 25 3.40 -2.25 1.26
CA LYS A 25 4.09 -2.47 -0.03
C LYS A 25 3.17 -3.15 -1.05
N GLN A 26 2.43 -4.19 -0.65
CA GLN A 26 1.49 -4.87 -1.55
C GLN A 26 0.32 -3.97 -1.94
N ASN A 27 -0.23 -3.21 -0.99
CA ASN A 27 -1.30 -2.24 -1.23
C ASN A 27 -0.87 -1.17 -2.26
N ILE A 28 0.35 -0.62 -2.14
CA ILE A 28 0.86 0.36 -3.11
C ILE A 28 1.05 -0.28 -4.49
N LYS A 29 1.59 -1.50 -4.57
CA LYS A 29 1.73 -2.22 -5.84
C LYS A 29 0.38 -2.45 -6.53
N PHE A 30 -0.65 -2.80 -5.77
CA PHE A 30 -2.01 -2.91 -6.27
C PHE A 30 -2.55 -1.55 -6.73
N ALA A 31 -2.45 -0.53 -5.88
CA ALA A 31 -2.95 0.81 -6.18
C ALA A 31 -2.37 1.37 -7.50
N LYS A 32 -1.06 1.26 -7.71
CA LYS A 32 -0.41 1.70 -8.94
C LYS A 32 -1.01 1.07 -10.20
N ARG A 33 -1.27 -0.23 -10.16
CA ARG A 33 -1.88 -0.98 -11.28
C ARG A 33 -3.29 -0.48 -11.54
N VAL A 34 -4.09 -0.41 -10.48
CA VAL A 34 -5.51 -0.07 -10.57
C VAL A 34 -5.74 1.37 -11.02
N LEU A 35 -4.96 2.31 -10.47
CA LEU A 35 -5.00 3.71 -10.85
C LEU A 35 -4.58 3.94 -12.32
N LYS A 36 -3.67 3.12 -12.85
CA LYS A 36 -3.18 3.23 -14.23
C LYS A 36 -4.10 2.57 -15.24
N GLU A 37 -4.63 1.39 -14.93
CA GLU A 37 -5.34 0.54 -15.90
C GLU A 37 -6.84 0.80 -15.96
N TYR A 38 -7.46 1.31 -14.88
CA TYR A 38 -8.93 1.32 -14.75
C TYR A 38 -9.51 2.68 -14.35
N GLU A 39 -8.76 3.77 -14.48
CA GLU A 39 -9.17 5.16 -14.18
C GLU A 39 -9.87 5.36 -12.81
N PHE A 40 -9.65 4.46 -11.84
CA PHE A 40 -10.25 4.60 -10.52
C PHE A 40 -9.76 5.85 -9.80
N SER A 41 -10.64 6.45 -9.01
CA SER A 41 -10.25 7.57 -8.18
C SER A 41 -9.32 7.11 -7.05
N VAL A 42 -8.41 7.99 -6.63
CA VAL A 42 -7.55 7.78 -5.45
C VAL A 42 -8.37 7.52 -4.18
N HIS A 43 -9.57 8.10 -4.10
CA HIS A 43 -10.49 7.88 -3.00
C HIS A 43 -10.98 6.42 -2.97
N ASP A 44 -11.50 5.92 -4.08
CA ASP A 44 -12.06 4.56 -4.16
C ASP A 44 -11.00 3.50 -3.90
N VAL A 45 -9.79 3.70 -4.45
CA VAL A 45 -8.66 2.81 -4.20
C VAL A 45 -8.29 2.79 -2.71
N ALA A 46 -8.33 3.92 -2.01
CA ALA A 46 -8.04 3.97 -0.58
C ALA A 46 -9.07 3.21 0.25
N ILE A 47 -10.36 3.38 -0.05
CA ILE A 47 -11.45 2.67 0.64
C ILE A 47 -11.37 1.17 0.37
N HIS A 48 -11.14 0.78 -0.88
CA HIS A 48 -10.99 -0.63 -1.27
C HIS A 48 -9.83 -1.33 -0.54
N LEU A 49 -8.72 -0.63 -0.35
CA LEU A 49 -7.56 -1.14 0.39
C LEU A 49 -7.74 -1.17 1.92
N GLY A 50 -8.91 -0.74 2.42
CA GLY A 50 -9.28 -0.77 3.83
C GLY A 50 -8.65 0.35 4.67
N TYR A 51 -8.27 1.47 4.06
CA TYR A 51 -7.86 2.65 4.81
C TYR A 51 -9.10 3.35 5.38
N SER A 52 -9.01 3.78 6.64
CA SER A 52 -10.10 4.53 7.29
C SER A 52 -10.33 5.93 6.70
N ALA A 53 -9.33 6.47 6.01
CA ALA A 53 -9.44 7.73 5.29
C ALA A 53 -8.46 7.77 4.10
N PRO A 54 -8.81 8.42 2.98
CA PRO A 54 -7.91 8.60 1.84
C PRO A 54 -6.59 9.27 2.20
N SER A 55 -6.60 10.18 3.18
CA SER A 55 -5.38 10.85 3.68
C SER A 55 -4.36 9.89 4.29
N GLN A 56 -4.79 8.74 4.83
CA GLN A 56 -3.88 7.71 5.34
C GLN A 56 -3.20 6.96 4.19
N PHE A 57 -3.96 6.62 3.16
CA PHE A 57 -3.44 6.00 1.94
C PHE A 57 -2.44 6.93 1.23
N ILE A 58 -2.80 8.20 1.03
CA ILE A 58 -1.93 9.18 0.37
C ILE A 58 -0.60 9.35 1.12
N ARG A 59 -0.63 9.39 2.46
CA ARG A 59 0.59 9.45 3.28
C ARG A 59 1.44 8.18 3.13
N ALA A 60 0.84 7.00 3.16
CA ALA A 60 1.55 5.74 2.97
C ALA A 60 2.16 5.65 1.56
N PHE A 61 1.41 6.02 0.53
CA PHE A 61 1.88 6.07 -0.85
C PHE A 61 3.06 7.03 -0.99
N LYS A 62 2.93 8.27 -0.51
CA LYS A 62 4.00 9.26 -0.57
C LYS A 62 5.26 8.82 0.18
N ARG A 63 5.11 8.16 1.33
CA ARG A 63 6.25 7.63 2.10
C ARG A 63 7.01 6.56 1.32
N LEU A 64 6.31 5.69 0.59
CA LEU A 64 6.93 4.57 -0.15
C LEU A 64 7.41 4.96 -1.55
N GLU A 65 6.75 5.92 -2.19
CA GLU A 65 6.99 6.29 -3.59
C GLU A 65 7.61 7.67 -3.77
N GLY A 66 7.77 8.45 -2.70
CA GLY A 66 8.29 9.82 -2.72
C GLY A 66 7.31 10.88 -3.23
N THR A 67 6.20 10.49 -3.86
CA THR A 67 5.22 11.40 -4.47
C THR A 67 3.77 10.99 -4.15
N THR A 68 2.81 11.89 -4.32
CA THR A 68 1.39 11.55 -4.10
C THR A 68 0.83 10.70 -5.26
N PRO A 69 -0.25 9.90 -5.05
CA PRO A 69 -0.82 9.07 -6.12
C PRO A 69 -1.17 9.86 -7.40
N LEU A 70 -1.75 11.05 -7.26
CA LEU A 70 -2.09 11.91 -8.39
C LEU A 70 -0.85 12.44 -9.13
N GLN A 71 0.20 12.83 -8.39
CA GLN A 71 1.46 13.25 -9.00
C GLN A 71 2.16 12.07 -9.71
N TRP A 72 2.11 10.88 -9.11
CA TRP A 72 2.64 9.66 -9.72
C TRP A 72 1.93 9.34 -11.04
N LEU A 73 0.60 9.45 -11.08
CA LEU A 73 -0.19 9.26 -12.30
C LEU A 73 0.22 10.23 -13.41
N LYS A 74 0.38 11.52 -13.07
CA LYS A 74 0.82 12.54 -14.04
C LYS A 74 2.22 12.29 -14.60
N GLN A 75 3.10 11.66 -13.83
CA GLN A 75 4.46 11.31 -14.27
C GLN A 75 4.51 10.05 -15.14
N GLN A 76 3.44 9.25 -15.13
CA GLN A 76 3.31 7.99 -15.88
C GLN A 76 2.48 8.16 -17.17
N ALA A 77 1.93 9.35 -17.39
CA ALA A 77 1.13 9.73 -18.56
C ALA A 77 2.01 10.23 -19.71
#